data_AF-A0A1D6JTC3-F1
#
_entry.id   AF-A0A1D6JTC3-F1
#
_cell.length_a   1.000
_cell.length_b   1.000
_cell.length_c   1.000
_cell.angle_alpha   90.00
_cell.angle_beta   90.00
_cell.angle_gamma   90.00
#
_symmetry.space_group_name_H-M   'P 1'
#
loop_
_entity.id
_entity.type
_entity.pdbx_description
1 polymer ?
#
loop_
_entity_poly.entity_id
_entity_poly.type
_entity_poly.pdbx_seq_one_letter_code
_entity_poly.pdbx_strand_id
1 'polypeptide(L)'
;MDPPRRRLPAALVVFLLLLAAASPVARAWKKDEFRNCNQTPFCKRARTRAPHSLDAPLSLAASSLAISPDGSISAELSHPSRPRPLVLRLSALPPHALRLQIDEDYSTATPPHRRFHVPDVLLPDLEARTLHLPEPKTAAGVSTVALSSDLDVVVRHDPFELAVRRAGSGDPVLSFNSHGLFDFEPMRESKPEDDTWEEHFRSHTDKRPRGPQSITFDLSFYGADFVYGLPEHGSTSLALRPTRGPGVEESEPYRLFNLDVFEYLHESPFGLYGSIPFMIGHGGRASSGFFWLNAAEMQIDVLAPGADIGGFFGNPEPDLLVRWYQVGAFYPFFRGHAHHDTKRREPWLFGERRTAIIREAIHMRYSLLPYFYTLFREASVNGIPVMRPLWLEFPDDKETYNNGEAFMVGPSLLAQGIYEEGQKSVSVYLPGKESWYDLRNGSPYKGSATHKLQVLEDSIPSFQRAGTIVPRKDRFRRSSTQMVNDPYTLVIALNSSGAGEGELYVDDGKSYEYQQGAFIHRRFVFADNKLTSFNIGPDDLGKKFRSDCVIERIIILGLRSGVKKAIIEPGNQELEIESGPISLRSGSSPVAPTIRRPNVCIADSWTIRIA
;
A
#
# COMPACT_ATOMS: atom_id res chain seq x y z
N MET A 1 9.34 -64.91 -29.52
CA MET A 1 9.17 -65.36 -28.12
C MET A 1 9.13 -64.11 -27.27
N ASP A 2 7.94 -63.67 -26.88
CA ASP A 2 7.75 -62.51 -26.00
C ASP A 2 8.11 -62.87 -24.55
N PRO A 3 8.73 -61.96 -23.77
CA PRO A 3 9.05 -62.21 -22.38
C PRO A 3 7.77 -62.15 -21.51
N PRO A 4 7.71 -62.91 -20.40
CA PRO A 4 6.50 -62.98 -19.59
C PRO A 4 6.29 -61.67 -18.84
N ARG A 5 5.12 -61.05 -19.04
CA ARG A 5 4.66 -59.92 -18.22
C ARG A 5 4.47 -60.40 -16.78
N ARG A 6 5.45 -60.12 -15.90
CA ARG A 6 5.32 -60.28 -14.45
C ARG A 6 4.25 -59.31 -13.95
N ARG A 7 3.02 -59.81 -13.72
CA ARG A 7 2.00 -59.07 -12.99
C ARG A 7 2.43 -58.99 -11.53
N LEU A 8 2.46 -57.79 -10.95
CA LEU A 8 2.62 -57.65 -9.50
C LEU A 8 1.53 -58.49 -8.81
N PRO A 9 1.87 -59.28 -7.78
CA PRO A 9 0.88 -60.06 -7.05
C PRO A 9 -0.17 -59.11 -6.45
N ALA A 10 -1.45 -59.46 -6.59
CA ALA A 10 -2.57 -58.60 -6.17
C ALA A 10 -2.46 -58.13 -4.71
N ALA A 11 -1.90 -58.97 -3.84
CA ALA A 11 -1.63 -58.63 -2.45
C ALA A 11 -0.64 -57.46 -2.29
N LEU A 12 0.38 -57.34 -3.16
CA LEU A 12 1.34 -56.24 -3.13
C LEU A 12 0.72 -54.93 -3.64
N VAL A 13 -0.18 -55.01 -4.63
CA VAL A 13 -0.95 -53.84 -5.10
C VAL A 13 -1.90 -53.35 -4.02
N VAL A 14 -2.61 -54.24 -3.35
CA VAL A 14 -3.51 -53.90 -2.23
C VAL A 14 -2.71 -53.35 -1.05
N PHE A 15 -1.55 -53.93 -0.73
CA PHE A 15 -0.67 -53.43 0.32
C PHE A 15 -0.13 -52.03 0.01
N LEU A 16 0.29 -51.77 -1.24
CA LEU A 16 0.73 -50.44 -1.68
C LEU A 16 -0.40 -49.42 -1.70
N LEU A 17 -1.63 -49.82 -2.08
CA LEU A 17 -2.82 -48.96 -2.02
C LEU A 17 -3.21 -48.65 -0.57
N LEU A 18 -3.09 -49.61 0.34
CA LEU A 18 -3.31 -49.40 1.78
C LEU A 18 -2.22 -48.52 2.38
N LEU A 19 -0.96 -48.64 1.95
CA LEU A 19 0.13 -47.75 2.36
C LEU A 19 -0.03 -46.33 1.81
N ALA A 20 -0.50 -46.18 0.56
CA ALA A 20 -0.82 -44.89 -0.03
C ALA A 20 -2.04 -44.24 0.65
N ALA A 21 -3.04 -45.03 1.06
CA ALA A 21 -4.20 -44.57 1.82
C ALA A 21 -3.90 -44.32 3.31
N ALA A 22 -2.88 -44.99 3.88
CA ALA A 22 -2.41 -44.80 5.26
C ALA A 22 -1.26 -43.81 5.37
N SER A 23 -0.74 -43.28 4.25
CA SER A 23 0.20 -42.18 4.28
C SER A 23 -0.58 -40.94 4.70
N PRO A 24 -0.25 -40.31 5.84
CA PRO A 24 -0.90 -39.06 6.21
C PRO A 24 -0.66 -38.10 5.05
N VAL A 25 -1.74 -37.63 4.43
CA VAL A 25 -1.68 -36.47 3.55
C VAL A 25 -1.22 -35.33 4.46
N ALA A 26 0.09 -35.08 4.49
CA ALA A 26 0.64 -33.94 5.18
C ALA A 26 0.05 -32.72 4.49
N ARG A 27 -0.94 -32.08 5.15
CA ARG A 27 -1.41 -30.78 4.69
C ARG A 27 -0.30 -29.78 5.01
N ALA A 28 0.26 -29.20 3.95
CA ALA A 28 1.23 -28.12 3.95
C ALA A 28 0.94 -27.05 5.00
N TRP A 29 -0.31 -26.57 4.98
CA TRP A 29 -0.90 -25.73 6.01
C TRP A 29 -1.49 -26.55 7.16
N LYS A 30 -0.99 -26.35 8.38
CA LYS A 30 -1.54 -26.97 9.59
C LYS A 30 -2.58 -26.06 10.26
N LYS A 31 -3.79 -26.03 9.69
CA LYS A 31 -4.93 -25.22 10.18
C LYS A 31 -5.17 -25.36 11.68
N ASP A 32 -4.98 -26.56 12.21
CA ASP A 32 -5.25 -26.87 13.62
C ASP A 32 -4.24 -26.26 14.61
N GLU A 33 -3.15 -25.67 14.13
CA GLU A 33 -2.18 -24.94 14.98
C GLU A 33 -2.61 -23.50 15.25
N PHE A 34 -3.66 -23.04 14.59
CA PHE A 34 -4.06 -21.65 14.58
C PHE A 34 -5.52 -21.49 14.99
N ARG A 35 -5.80 -20.59 15.95
CA ARG A 35 -7.19 -20.29 16.36
C ARG A 35 -7.95 -19.59 15.24
N ASN A 36 -9.18 -20.04 14.99
CA ASN A 36 -10.20 -19.28 14.28
C ASN A 36 -11.00 -18.37 15.24
N CYS A 37 -11.85 -17.49 14.71
CA CYS A 37 -12.64 -16.56 15.53
C CYS A 37 -13.52 -17.30 16.56
N ASN A 38 -14.11 -18.43 16.20
CA ASN A 38 -14.94 -19.23 17.12
C ASN A 38 -14.14 -19.87 18.26
N GLN A 39 -12.84 -20.10 18.06
CA GLN A 39 -11.90 -20.59 19.07
C GLN A 39 -11.24 -19.45 19.87
N THR A 40 -11.43 -18.19 19.46
CA THR A 40 -10.93 -17.00 20.15
C THR A 40 -12.09 -16.32 20.87
N PRO A 41 -12.21 -16.45 22.21
CA PRO A 41 -13.43 -16.07 22.92
C PRO A 41 -13.86 -14.61 22.75
N PHE A 42 -12.92 -13.66 22.72
CA PHE A 42 -13.28 -12.25 22.49
C PHE A 42 -13.85 -12.04 21.08
N CYS A 43 -13.29 -12.70 20.06
CA CYS A 43 -13.82 -12.62 18.70
C CYS A 43 -15.18 -13.27 18.61
N LYS A 44 -15.34 -14.49 19.15
CA LYS A 44 -16.63 -15.19 19.19
C LYS A 44 -17.72 -14.31 19.80
N ARG A 45 -17.46 -13.70 20.98
CA ARG A 45 -18.41 -12.81 21.66
C ARG A 45 -18.76 -11.59 20.80
N ALA A 46 -17.77 -10.95 20.21
CA ALA A 46 -17.96 -9.76 19.37
C ALA A 46 -18.76 -10.09 18.11
N ARG A 47 -18.37 -11.17 17.41
CA ARG A 47 -18.87 -11.53 16.10
C ARG A 47 -20.32 -12.03 16.12
N THR A 48 -20.77 -12.64 17.22
CA THR A 48 -22.17 -13.07 17.37
C THR A 48 -23.16 -11.92 17.57
N ARG A 49 -22.70 -10.70 17.84
CA ARG A 49 -23.58 -9.53 18.04
C ARG A 49 -24.20 -9.09 16.71
N ALA A 50 -25.48 -8.74 16.76
CA ALA A 50 -26.16 -8.04 15.68
C ALA A 50 -26.04 -6.52 15.88
N PRO A 51 -26.13 -5.72 14.81
CA PRO A 51 -26.24 -4.26 14.94
C PRO A 51 -27.31 -3.85 15.95
N HIS A 52 -26.99 -2.89 16.80
CA HIS A 52 -27.86 -2.33 17.84
C HIS A 52 -28.45 -3.37 18.82
N SER A 53 -27.81 -4.53 18.98
CA SER A 53 -28.29 -5.60 19.87
C SER A 53 -27.71 -5.59 21.28
N LEU A 54 -26.88 -4.59 21.63
CA LEU A 54 -26.36 -4.46 22.99
C LEU A 54 -27.49 -4.07 23.96
N ASP A 55 -27.64 -4.84 25.05
CA ASP A 55 -28.71 -4.67 26.05
C ASP A 55 -28.76 -3.25 26.65
N ALA A 56 -27.60 -2.57 26.72
CA ALA A 56 -27.52 -1.14 26.96
C ALA A 56 -26.31 -0.57 26.18
N PRO A 57 -26.48 0.45 25.32
CA PRO A 57 -25.37 1.13 24.69
C PRO A 57 -24.72 2.15 25.64
N LEU A 58 -23.45 2.49 25.38
CA LEU A 58 -22.80 3.62 26.05
C LEU A 58 -23.48 4.95 25.66
N SER A 59 -23.66 5.83 26.62
CA SER A 59 -24.20 7.18 26.43
C SER A 59 -23.19 8.24 26.88
N LEU A 60 -23.09 9.34 26.15
CA LEU A 60 -22.25 10.48 26.52
C LEU A 60 -22.98 11.39 27.51
N ALA A 61 -22.33 11.72 28.63
CA ALA A 61 -22.87 12.65 29.61
C ALA A 61 -22.61 14.10 29.17
N ALA A 62 -23.61 14.78 28.61
CA ALA A 62 -23.46 16.14 28.07
C ALA A 62 -22.88 17.15 29.06
N SER A 63 -23.17 17.00 30.36
CA SER A 63 -22.65 17.86 31.44
C SER A 63 -21.16 17.70 31.72
N SER A 64 -20.54 16.62 31.23
CA SER A 64 -19.11 16.34 31.41
C SER A 64 -18.23 16.87 30.27
N LEU A 65 -18.83 17.44 29.22
CA LEU A 65 -18.10 18.01 28.10
C LEU A 65 -17.23 19.19 28.58
N ALA A 66 -15.92 19.05 28.39
CA ALA A 66 -14.95 20.05 28.79
C ALA A 66 -13.85 20.19 27.73
N ILE A 67 -13.33 21.40 27.57
CA ILE A 67 -12.15 21.67 26.76
C ILE A 67 -10.95 21.69 27.70
N SER A 68 -9.98 20.84 27.42
CA SER A 68 -8.72 20.77 28.13
C SER A 68 -7.81 21.93 27.72
N PRO A 69 -6.86 22.36 28.57
CA PRO A 69 -5.92 23.44 28.25
C PRO A 69 -5.06 23.21 26.99
N ASP A 70 -4.87 21.95 26.60
CA ASP A 70 -4.20 21.55 25.35
C ASP A 70 -5.14 21.56 24.12
N GLY A 71 -6.35 22.11 24.28
CA GLY A 71 -7.39 22.25 23.28
C GLY A 71 -8.01 20.96 22.78
N SER A 72 -7.78 19.83 23.47
CA SER A 72 -8.58 18.63 23.28
C SER A 72 -9.92 18.73 24.01
N ILE A 73 -10.94 18.03 23.52
CA ILE A 73 -12.26 17.94 24.17
C ILE A 73 -12.34 16.61 24.92
N SER A 74 -12.76 16.64 26.18
CA SER A 74 -13.02 15.45 26.99
C SER A 74 -14.49 15.33 27.34
N ALA A 75 -14.98 14.10 27.49
CA ALA A 75 -16.31 13.79 27.98
C ALA A 75 -16.35 12.42 28.67
N GLU A 76 -17.33 12.19 29.53
CA GLU A 76 -17.61 10.90 30.15
C GLU A 76 -18.61 10.10 29.30
N LEU A 77 -18.32 8.82 29.10
CA LEU A 77 -19.27 7.83 28.57
C LEU A 77 -19.73 6.92 29.70
N SER A 78 -21.03 6.91 29.97
CA SER A 78 -21.67 6.12 31.01
C SER A 78 -22.37 4.89 30.43
N HIS A 79 -22.45 3.82 31.22
CA HIS A 79 -23.20 2.62 30.90
C HIS A 79 -23.93 2.15 32.18
N PRO A 80 -25.23 1.79 32.12
CA PRO A 80 -26.02 1.47 33.31
C PRO A 80 -25.44 0.37 34.21
N SER A 81 -24.79 -0.64 33.63
CA SER A 81 -24.18 -1.75 34.38
C SER A 81 -22.70 -1.51 34.77
N ARG A 82 -22.12 -0.36 34.45
CA ARG A 82 -20.72 -0.05 34.81
C ARG A 82 -20.67 0.77 36.10
N PRO A 83 -19.78 0.41 37.03
CA PRO A 83 -19.59 1.21 38.25
C PRO A 83 -18.83 2.52 37.99
N ARG A 84 -18.10 2.63 36.87
CA ARG A 84 -17.25 3.77 36.51
C ARG A 84 -17.47 4.19 35.05
N PRO A 85 -17.50 5.50 34.75
CA PRO A 85 -17.56 5.98 33.38
C PRO A 85 -16.23 5.71 32.64
N LEU A 86 -16.29 5.75 31.32
CA LEU A 86 -15.12 5.86 30.46
C LEU A 86 -14.84 7.34 30.19
N VAL A 87 -13.58 7.67 29.98
CA VAL A 87 -13.15 9.02 29.58
C VAL A 87 -12.87 9.00 28.08
N LEU A 88 -13.67 9.75 27.34
CA LEU A 88 -13.45 10.06 25.93
C LEU A 88 -12.64 11.34 25.79
N ARG A 89 -11.70 11.34 24.85
CA ARG A 89 -10.88 12.50 24.48
C ARG A 89 -10.78 12.64 22.96
N LEU A 90 -11.02 13.84 22.45
CA LEU A 90 -10.92 14.22 21.05
C LEU A 90 -9.82 15.26 20.87
N SER A 91 -8.90 15.02 19.95
CA SER A 91 -7.84 15.96 19.57
C SER A 91 -7.77 16.10 18.06
N ALA A 92 -7.60 17.32 17.55
CA ALA A 92 -7.39 17.57 16.13
C ALA A 92 -5.90 17.55 15.77
N LEU A 93 -5.56 16.97 14.62
CA LEU A 93 -4.21 16.87 14.08
C LEU A 93 -4.18 17.40 12.64
N PRO A 94 -3.16 18.16 12.22
CA PRO A 94 -3.08 18.71 10.88
C PRO A 94 -2.73 17.63 9.83
N PRO A 95 -3.17 17.80 8.55
CA PRO A 95 -4.05 18.88 8.09
C PRO A 95 -5.54 18.63 8.38
N HIS A 96 -6.01 17.38 8.42
CA HIS A 96 -7.44 17.03 8.57
C HIS A 96 -7.66 15.70 9.31
N ALA A 97 -6.93 15.45 10.40
CA ALA A 97 -7.05 14.21 11.17
C ALA A 97 -7.70 14.46 12.54
N LEU A 98 -8.54 13.52 12.98
CA LEU A 98 -9.14 13.51 14.30
C LEU A 98 -8.60 12.29 15.07
N ARG A 99 -8.12 12.51 16.29
CA ARG A 99 -7.72 11.46 17.22
C ARG A 99 -8.81 11.28 18.27
N LEU A 100 -9.47 10.12 18.26
CA LEU A 100 -10.38 9.67 19.31
C LEU A 100 -9.64 8.72 20.26
N GLN A 101 -9.67 9.02 21.56
CA GLN A 101 -9.18 8.14 22.61
C GLN A 101 -10.30 7.88 23.60
N ILE A 102 -10.49 6.63 24.01
CA ILE A 102 -11.45 6.23 25.05
C ILE A 102 -10.74 5.29 26.00
N ASP A 103 -10.77 5.58 27.29
CA ASP A 103 -10.12 4.77 28.33
C ASP A 103 -10.98 4.72 29.61
N GLU A 104 -10.58 3.86 30.56
CA GLU A 104 -11.18 3.84 31.90
C GLU A 104 -10.87 5.14 32.66
N ASP A 105 -11.77 5.56 33.54
CA ASP A 105 -11.47 6.62 34.50
C ASP A 105 -10.52 6.12 35.62
N TYR A 106 -9.31 6.69 35.64
CA TYR A 106 -8.27 6.40 36.65
C TYR A 106 -8.21 7.42 37.79
N SER A 107 -9.12 8.40 37.84
CA SER A 107 -9.15 9.45 38.87
C SER A 107 -9.77 9.00 40.20
N THR A 108 -10.41 7.82 40.21
CA THR A 108 -11.09 7.26 41.39
C THR A 108 -10.11 6.83 42.50
N ALA A 109 -10.62 6.75 43.74
CA ALA A 109 -9.81 6.39 44.93
C ALA A 109 -9.19 4.98 44.86
N THR A 110 -9.82 4.06 44.13
CA THR A 110 -9.33 2.70 43.86
C THR A 110 -9.27 2.48 42.34
N PRO A 111 -8.31 3.07 41.63
CA PRO A 111 -8.31 3.06 40.17
C PRO A 111 -8.09 1.64 39.62
N PRO A 112 -8.72 1.28 38.50
CA PRO A 112 -8.44 0.01 37.84
C PRO A 112 -6.98 -0.02 37.35
N HIS A 113 -6.48 -1.21 37.05
CA HIS A 113 -5.18 -1.33 36.37
C HIS A 113 -5.22 -0.55 35.05
N ARG A 114 -4.09 0.09 34.70
CA ARG A 114 -3.99 0.83 33.44
C ARG A 114 -4.05 -0.12 32.25
N ARG A 115 -4.85 0.26 31.25
CA ARG A 115 -4.82 -0.35 29.91
C ARG A 115 -3.49 -0.06 29.24
N PHE A 116 -3.08 -0.97 28.37
CA PHE A 116 -1.83 -0.81 27.61
C PHE A 116 -1.99 0.32 26.59
N HIS A 117 -1.07 1.28 26.63
CA HIS A 117 -0.93 2.32 25.61
C HIS A 117 0.33 2.00 24.80
N VAL A 118 0.22 1.99 23.47
CA VAL A 118 1.32 1.62 22.59
C VAL A 118 2.42 2.69 22.63
N PRO A 119 3.63 2.38 23.15
CA PRO A 119 4.75 3.34 23.12
C PRO A 119 5.42 3.35 21.74
N ASP A 120 6.26 4.36 21.49
CA ASP A 120 7.27 4.41 20.41
C ASP A 120 6.78 4.39 18.94
N VAL A 121 5.49 4.23 18.68
CA VAL A 121 4.90 4.25 17.33
C VAL A 121 4.58 5.68 16.86
N LEU A 122 4.22 6.56 17.78
CA LEU A 122 3.87 7.95 17.47
C LEU A 122 5.13 8.82 17.41
N LEU A 123 5.12 9.82 16.53
CA LEU A 123 6.21 10.80 16.47
C LEU A 123 6.30 11.58 17.79
N PRO A 124 7.51 11.82 18.34
CA PRO A 124 7.69 12.50 19.62
C PRO A 124 7.08 13.91 19.67
N ASP A 125 6.95 14.58 18.53
CA ASP A 125 6.42 15.93 18.40
C ASP A 125 4.93 15.97 18.03
N LEU A 126 4.24 14.84 17.98
CA LEU A 126 2.82 14.77 17.60
C LEU A 126 1.95 15.64 18.51
N GLU A 127 2.19 15.62 19.82
CA GLU A 127 1.41 16.42 20.78
C GLU A 127 1.53 17.92 20.51
N ALA A 128 2.74 18.40 20.18
CA ALA A 128 3.00 19.79 19.82
C ALA A 128 2.33 20.22 18.51
N ARG A 129 1.89 19.26 17.67
CA ARG A 129 1.15 19.51 16.43
C ARG A 129 -0.38 19.51 16.63
N THR A 130 -0.87 19.23 17.84
CA THR A 130 -2.31 19.18 18.13
C THR A 130 -2.93 20.56 17.95
N LEU A 131 -4.06 20.62 17.25
CA LEU A 131 -4.83 21.84 17.05
C LEU A 131 -5.88 22.00 18.14
N HIS A 132 -6.12 23.23 18.57
CA HIS A 132 -7.19 23.55 19.50
C HIS A 132 -8.55 23.39 18.81
N LEU A 133 -9.40 22.51 19.36
CA LEU A 133 -10.77 22.37 18.93
C LEU A 133 -11.62 23.52 19.47
N PRO A 134 -12.54 24.10 18.67
CA PRO A 134 -13.46 25.13 19.14
C PRO A 134 -14.49 24.55 20.10
N GLU A 135 -15.22 25.44 20.80
CA GLU A 135 -16.29 25.03 21.71
C GLU A 135 -17.38 24.20 21.00
N PRO A 136 -17.75 23.03 21.54
CA PRO A 136 -18.85 22.23 21.00
C PRO A 136 -20.19 22.96 21.08
N LYS A 137 -20.89 23.04 19.95
CA LYS A 137 -22.28 23.49 19.91
C LYS A 137 -23.19 22.30 20.23
N THR A 138 -23.87 22.36 21.37
CA THR A 138 -24.73 21.26 21.84
C THR A 138 -26.21 21.62 21.71
N ALA A 139 -26.97 20.78 21.02
CA ALA A 139 -28.42 20.92 20.89
C ALA A 139 -29.07 19.53 20.76
N ALA A 140 -30.18 19.31 21.47
CA ALA A 140 -31.00 18.09 21.37
C ALA A 140 -30.23 16.76 21.44
N GLY A 141 -29.27 16.65 22.37
CA GLY A 141 -28.48 15.41 22.56
C GLY A 141 -27.41 15.17 21.50
N VAL A 142 -27.02 16.22 20.76
CA VAL A 142 -25.96 16.17 19.76
C VAL A 142 -24.99 17.34 20.01
N SER A 143 -23.69 17.06 19.97
CA SER A 143 -22.64 18.08 20.01
C SER A 143 -21.89 18.14 18.69
N THR A 144 -21.72 19.34 18.13
CA THR A 144 -20.99 19.55 16.88
C THR A 144 -19.77 20.45 17.11
N VAL A 145 -18.63 20.06 16.54
CA VAL A 145 -17.33 20.74 16.64
C VAL A 145 -16.73 20.87 15.25
N ALA A 146 -16.29 22.06 14.83
CA ALA A 146 -15.59 22.21 13.56
C ALA A 146 -14.18 21.60 13.64
N LEU A 147 -13.83 20.72 12.71
CA LEU A 147 -12.51 20.09 12.61
C LEU A 147 -11.58 20.88 11.67
N SER A 148 -12.12 21.39 10.57
CA SER A 148 -11.45 22.24 9.59
C SER A 148 -12.48 23.08 8.83
N SER A 149 -12.07 23.87 7.82
CA SER A 149 -13.03 24.65 7.01
C SER A 149 -14.10 23.81 6.34
N ASP A 150 -13.78 22.54 6.06
CA ASP A 150 -14.59 21.68 5.20
C ASP A 150 -15.16 20.46 5.96
N LEU A 151 -14.84 20.31 7.25
CA LEU A 151 -15.21 19.13 8.05
C LEU A 151 -15.68 19.50 9.46
N ASP A 152 -16.77 18.85 9.89
CA ASP A 152 -17.31 18.91 11.24
C ASP A 152 -17.27 17.52 11.90
N VAL A 153 -17.05 17.49 13.22
CA VAL A 153 -17.26 16.32 14.08
C VAL A 153 -18.60 16.46 14.76
N VAL A 154 -19.46 15.44 14.61
CA VAL A 154 -20.78 15.36 15.20
C VAL A 154 -20.81 14.18 16.16
N VAL A 155 -21.10 14.45 17.43
CA VAL A 155 -21.20 13.44 18.49
C VAL A 155 -22.64 13.36 18.95
N ARG A 156 -23.31 12.23 18.66
CA ARG A 156 -24.63 11.91 19.21
C ARG A 156 -24.44 11.30 20.59
N HIS A 157 -25.24 11.75 21.56
CA HIS A 157 -25.01 11.40 22.97
C HIS A 157 -25.63 10.05 23.34
N ASP A 158 -26.83 9.74 22.86
CA ASP A 158 -27.55 8.53 23.26
C ASP A 158 -28.33 7.89 22.08
N PRO A 159 -27.99 6.64 21.68
CA PRO A 159 -26.70 5.99 21.94
C PRO A 159 -25.52 6.77 21.38
N PHE A 160 -24.36 6.62 22.02
CA PHE A 160 -23.12 7.28 21.62
C PHE A 160 -22.74 6.93 20.17
N GLU A 161 -22.51 7.95 19.34
CA GLU A 161 -21.99 7.80 17.98
C GLU A 161 -21.15 9.02 17.65
N LEU A 162 -20.02 8.82 16.97
CA LEU A 162 -19.19 9.91 16.48
C LEU A 162 -19.12 9.84 14.96
N ALA A 163 -19.47 10.92 14.28
CA ALA A 163 -19.40 11.04 12.83
C ALA A 163 -18.57 12.25 12.42
N VAL A 164 -17.70 12.09 11.42
CA VAL A 164 -17.06 13.18 10.70
C VAL A 164 -17.89 13.44 9.44
N ARG A 165 -18.25 14.70 9.19
CA ARG A 165 -19.13 15.12 8.10
C ARG A 165 -18.55 16.30 7.34
N ARG A 166 -18.97 16.50 6.11
CA ARG A 166 -18.63 17.70 5.34
C ARG A 166 -19.35 18.91 5.92
N ALA A 167 -18.60 19.97 6.20
CA ALA A 167 -19.17 21.23 6.65
C ALA A 167 -20.11 21.79 5.55
N GLY A 168 -21.27 22.31 5.96
CA GLY A 168 -22.29 22.83 5.05
C GLY A 168 -23.25 21.77 4.48
N SER A 169 -22.78 20.74 3.78
CA SER A 169 -23.69 19.71 3.22
C SER A 169 -24.22 18.75 4.28
N GLY A 170 -23.44 18.52 5.35
CA GLY A 170 -23.78 17.57 6.40
C GLY A 170 -23.62 16.11 6.00
N ASP A 171 -23.06 15.83 4.82
CA ASP A 171 -22.83 14.46 4.34
C ASP A 171 -21.80 13.76 5.23
N PRO A 172 -22.08 12.55 5.72
CA PRO A 172 -21.11 11.79 6.49
C PRO A 172 -19.93 11.35 5.61
N VAL A 173 -18.74 11.35 6.20
CA VAL A 173 -17.48 10.89 5.61
C VAL A 173 -17.03 9.61 6.29
N LEU A 174 -17.05 9.60 7.62
CA LEU A 174 -16.67 8.47 8.46
C LEU A 174 -17.55 8.47 9.71
N SER A 175 -17.99 7.30 10.19
CA SER A 175 -18.60 7.19 11.51
C SER A 175 -18.01 6.06 12.33
N PHE A 176 -17.93 6.31 13.64
CA PHE A 176 -17.62 5.35 14.69
C PHE A 176 -18.90 5.04 15.44
N ASN A 177 -19.21 3.75 15.58
CA ASN A 177 -20.37 3.23 16.28
C ASN A 177 -21.74 3.55 15.64
N SER A 178 -21.83 3.66 14.31
CA SER A 178 -23.11 3.89 13.64
C SER A 178 -24.05 2.68 13.69
N HIS A 179 -23.51 1.48 13.88
CA HIS A 179 -24.27 0.23 14.04
C HIS A 179 -24.41 -0.20 15.50
N GLY A 180 -23.98 0.62 16.46
CA GLY A 180 -24.13 0.32 17.89
C GLY A 180 -23.37 -0.92 18.35
N LEU A 181 -22.21 -1.23 17.73
CA LEU A 181 -21.37 -2.38 18.11
C LEU A 181 -20.23 -2.00 19.06
N PHE A 182 -20.17 -0.74 19.49
CA PHE A 182 -19.18 -0.28 20.46
C PHE A 182 -19.44 -0.89 21.84
N ASP A 183 -18.50 -1.72 22.26
CA ASP A 183 -18.45 -2.31 23.58
C ASP A 183 -17.00 -2.27 24.08
N PHE A 184 -16.87 -2.06 25.38
CA PHE A 184 -15.60 -1.85 26.04
C PHE A 184 -15.63 -2.68 27.32
N GLU A 185 -15.11 -3.91 27.31
CA GLU A 185 -15.24 -4.80 28.47
C GLU A 185 -14.50 -4.20 29.68
N PRO A 186 -15.16 -3.96 30.84
CA PRO A 186 -14.55 -3.29 31.98
C PRO A 186 -13.41 -4.11 32.60
N MET A 187 -12.37 -3.42 33.07
CA MET A 187 -11.37 -4.06 33.94
C MET A 187 -12.01 -4.53 35.25
N ARG A 188 -11.93 -5.82 35.54
CA ARG A 188 -12.42 -6.42 36.79
C ARG A 188 -11.30 -6.52 37.82
N GLU A 189 -11.62 -6.23 39.07
CA GLU A 189 -10.68 -6.29 40.20
C GLU A 189 -10.54 -7.70 40.77
N SER A 190 -11.58 -8.54 40.63
CA SER A 190 -11.58 -9.93 41.09
C SER A 190 -12.40 -10.84 40.19
N LYS A 191 -12.08 -12.13 40.28
CA LYS A 191 -12.72 -13.23 39.55
C LYS A 191 -14.08 -13.56 40.19
N PRO A 192 -15.18 -13.68 39.41
CA PRO A 192 -16.44 -14.20 39.91
C PRO A 192 -16.27 -15.62 40.47
N GLU A 193 -17.01 -15.98 41.52
CA GLU A 193 -16.85 -17.28 42.21
C GLU A 193 -17.04 -18.50 41.28
N ASP A 194 -17.84 -18.37 40.22
CA ASP A 194 -18.19 -19.47 39.29
C ASP A 194 -17.44 -19.44 37.94
N ASP A 195 -16.55 -18.49 37.70
CA ASP A 195 -15.94 -18.27 36.38
C ASP A 195 -14.44 -18.54 36.43
N THR A 196 -13.90 -19.47 35.65
CA THR A 196 -12.47 -19.79 35.68
C THR A 196 -11.58 -18.80 34.92
N TRP A 197 -12.13 -17.98 34.01
CA TRP A 197 -11.43 -17.10 33.05
C TRP A 197 -10.40 -17.77 32.12
N GLU A 198 -9.88 -18.95 32.45
CA GLU A 198 -8.84 -19.63 31.69
C GLU A 198 -9.28 -19.99 30.27
N GLU A 199 -8.33 -19.94 29.33
CA GLU A 199 -8.52 -20.38 27.96
C GLU A 199 -7.54 -21.48 27.60
N HIS A 200 -8.05 -22.59 27.09
CA HIS A 200 -7.24 -23.70 26.63
C HIS A 200 -7.14 -23.70 25.10
N PHE A 201 -5.92 -23.83 24.58
CA PHE A 201 -5.70 -24.09 23.16
C PHE A 201 -4.55 -25.07 22.99
N ARG A 202 -4.90 -26.25 22.47
CA ARG A 202 -3.99 -27.41 22.40
C ARG A 202 -3.41 -27.70 23.79
N SER A 203 -2.09 -27.74 23.92
CA SER A 203 -1.39 -27.99 25.19
C SER A 203 -1.17 -26.73 26.04
N HIS A 204 -1.59 -25.55 25.57
CA HIS A 204 -1.37 -24.30 26.27
C HIS A 204 -2.65 -23.82 26.98
N THR A 205 -2.48 -23.35 28.21
CA THR A 205 -3.52 -22.72 29.01
C THR A 205 -3.12 -21.28 29.29
N ASP A 206 -3.90 -20.33 28.78
CA ASP A 206 -3.83 -18.93 29.19
C ASP A 206 -4.67 -18.74 30.46
N LYS A 207 -4.01 -18.28 31.53
CA LYS A 207 -4.65 -18.06 32.84
C LYS A 207 -5.54 -16.82 32.90
N ARG A 208 -5.42 -15.91 31.92
CA ARG A 208 -6.20 -14.67 31.80
C ARG A 208 -6.44 -13.97 33.16
N PRO A 209 -5.39 -13.56 33.87
CA PRO A 209 -5.48 -13.06 35.25
C PRO A 209 -6.35 -11.81 35.40
N ARG A 210 -6.63 -11.10 34.29
CA ARG A 210 -7.45 -9.88 34.26
C ARG A 210 -8.81 -10.06 33.59
N GLY A 211 -9.20 -11.30 33.28
CA GLY A 211 -10.49 -11.62 32.69
C GLY A 211 -10.71 -11.02 31.29
N PRO A 212 -11.97 -10.81 30.86
CA PRO A 212 -12.31 -10.16 29.59
C PRO A 212 -11.99 -8.65 29.61
N GLN A 213 -11.28 -8.17 28.58
CA GLN A 213 -10.84 -6.76 28.48
C GLN A 213 -10.89 -6.22 27.04
N SER A 214 -11.59 -6.91 26.14
CA SER A 214 -11.65 -6.55 24.74
C SER A 214 -12.40 -5.25 24.49
N ILE A 215 -12.06 -4.59 23.39
CA ILE A 215 -12.73 -3.39 22.89
C ILE A 215 -13.21 -3.73 21.48
N THR A 216 -14.49 -3.53 21.20
CA THR A 216 -15.12 -3.81 19.91
C THR A 216 -15.84 -2.56 19.44
N PHE A 217 -15.87 -2.28 18.15
CA PHE A 217 -16.61 -1.17 17.56
C PHE A 217 -16.83 -1.41 16.07
N ASP A 218 -17.77 -0.67 15.49
CA ASP A 218 -17.94 -0.57 14.05
C ASP A 218 -17.46 0.77 13.50
N LEU A 219 -17.03 0.74 12.23
CA LEU A 219 -16.66 1.90 11.45
C LEU A 219 -17.38 1.86 10.11
N SER A 220 -17.94 2.99 9.70
CA SER A 220 -18.56 3.14 8.38
C SER A 220 -17.81 4.18 7.55
N PHE A 221 -17.31 3.76 6.39
CA PHE A 221 -16.67 4.63 5.39
C PHE A 221 -17.72 5.05 4.37
N TYR A 222 -18.14 6.31 4.40
CA TYR A 222 -19.20 6.79 3.50
C TYR A 222 -18.62 7.24 2.16
N GLY A 223 -19.27 6.81 1.08
CA GLY A 223 -18.82 7.12 -0.29
C GLY A 223 -17.60 6.32 -0.74
N ALA A 224 -17.14 5.36 0.07
CA ALA A 224 -16.16 4.37 -0.33
C ALA A 224 -16.84 3.24 -1.11
N ASP A 225 -16.27 2.90 -2.26
CA ASP A 225 -16.66 1.74 -3.05
C ASP A 225 -15.84 0.50 -2.62
N PHE A 226 -14.61 0.73 -2.16
CA PHE A 226 -13.67 -0.29 -1.72
C PHE A 226 -12.93 0.14 -0.44
N VAL A 227 -12.50 -0.84 0.34
CA VAL A 227 -11.61 -0.65 1.48
C VAL A 227 -10.28 -1.40 1.27
N TYR A 228 -9.18 -0.83 1.76
CA TYR A 228 -7.81 -1.32 1.55
C TYR A 228 -7.03 -1.30 2.87
N GLY A 229 -5.94 -2.07 2.95
CA GLY A 229 -4.98 -2.02 4.06
C GLY A 229 -4.95 -3.31 4.88
N LEU A 230 -4.84 -3.15 6.20
CA LEU A 230 -4.72 -4.25 7.17
C LEU A 230 -3.63 -5.30 6.88
N PRO A 231 -2.45 -4.97 6.33
CA PRO A 231 -1.43 -5.99 6.08
C PRO A 231 -0.93 -6.57 7.42
N GLU A 232 -0.39 -7.80 7.45
CA GLU A 232 -0.07 -8.67 6.33
C GLU A 232 -1.01 -9.89 6.27
N HIS A 233 -1.63 -10.12 5.11
CA HIS A 233 -2.50 -11.25 4.81
C HIS A 233 -2.21 -11.79 3.40
N GLY A 234 -2.59 -13.04 3.16
CA GLY A 234 -2.32 -13.76 1.91
C GLY A 234 -3.28 -13.44 0.76
N SER A 235 -4.04 -12.34 0.83
CA SER A 235 -5.01 -11.96 -0.21
C SER A 235 -4.31 -11.62 -1.52
N THR A 236 -4.83 -12.11 -2.65
CA THR A 236 -4.38 -11.74 -3.99
C THR A 236 -4.99 -10.42 -4.45
N SER A 237 -6.02 -9.92 -3.75
CA SER A 237 -6.62 -8.62 -3.98
C SER A 237 -6.08 -7.58 -3.00
N LEU A 238 -5.71 -6.41 -3.52
CA LEU A 238 -5.37 -5.24 -2.71
C LEU A 238 -6.62 -4.65 -2.03
N ALA A 239 -7.75 -4.64 -2.73
CA ALA A 239 -9.05 -4.33 -2.12
C ALA A 239 -9.44 -5.48 -1.20
N LEU A 240 -9.76 -5.15 0.05
CA LEU A 240 -10.15 -6.11 1.07
C LEU A 240 -11.47 -6.76 0.66
N ARG A 241 -11.52 -8.08 0.78
CA ARG A 241 -12.74 -8.84 0.48
C ARG A 241 -13.67 -8.78 1.67
N PRO A 242 -15.00 -8.76 1.43
CA PRO A 242 -15.95 -8.97 2.50
C PRO A 242 -15.71 -10.29 3.23
N THR A 243 -15.73 -10.26 4.56
CA THR A 243 -15.63 -11.45 5.44
C THR A 243 -16.96 -11.76 6.13
N ARG A 244 -17.96 -10.88 5.98
CA ARG A 244 -19.30 -11.06 6.53
C ARG A 244 -20.33 -10.26 5.74
N GLY A 245 -21.55 -10.78 5.61
CA GLY A 245 -22.66 -10.10 4.93
C GLY A 245 -23.37 -11.02 3.91
N PRO A 246 -24.41 -10.51 3.22
CA PRO A 246 -25.12 -11.29 2.21
C PRO A 246 -24.15 -11.78 1.12
N GLY A 247 -24.20 -13.08 0.80
CA GLY A 247 -23.37 -13.68 -0.25
C GLY A 247 -21.92 -14.01 0.15
N VAL A 248 -21.55 -13.81 1.41
CA VAL A 248 -20.27 -14.26 1.96
C VAL A 248 -20.49 -15.57 2.70
N GLU A 249 -19.90 -16.67 2.22
CA GLU A 249 -19.89 -17.96 2.92
C GLU A 249 -19.18 -17.84 4.29
N GLU A 250 -19.24 -18.88 5.14
CA GLU A 250 -18.52 -18.90 6.42
C GLU A 250 -17.04 -18.52 6.22
N SER A 251 -16.72 -17.26 6.54
CA SER A 251 -15.40 -16.66 6.35
C SER A 251 -14.83 -16.27 7.71
N GLU A 252 -13.52 -16.04 7.77
CA GLU A 252 -12.82 -15.55 8.97
C GLU A 252 -12.60 -14.03 8.85
N PRO A 253 -12.61 -13.28 9.96
CA PRO A 253 -12.23 -11.88 9.95
C PRO A 253 -10.74 -11.73 9.60
N TYR A 254 -10.35 -10.56 9.08
CA TYR A 254 -8.93 -10.22 8.93
C TYR A 254 -8.27 -10.20 10.31
N ARG A 255 -7.23 -11.04 10.48
CA ARG A 255 -6.56 -11.21 11.76
C ARG A 255 -5.22 -10.49 11.77
N LEU A 256 -5.07 -9.54 12.69
CA LEU A 256 -3.80 -8.85 12.94
C LEU A 256 -3.20 -9.43 14.21
N PHE A 257 -2.30 -10.38 14.02
CA PHE A 257 -1.49 -11.00 15.06
C PHE A 257 -0.25 -11.59 14.39
N ASN A 258 0.92 -11.13 14.78
CA ASN A 258 2.17 -11.54 14.14
C ASN A 258 2.44 -13.02 14.46
N LEU A 259 2.37 -13.85 13.44
CA LEU A 259 2.48 -15.29 13.49
C LEU A 259 3.56 -15.76 12.53
N ASP A 260 4.32 -16.78 12.94
CA ASP A 260 5.16 -17.53 12.00
C ASP A 260 4.30 -18.63 11.37
N VAL A 261 3.95 -18.39 10.12
CA VAL A 261 2.93 -19.17 9.43
C VAL A 261 3.58 -19.97 8.30
N PHE A 262 3.83 -21.26 8.56
CA PHE A 262 4.43 -22.16 7.59
C PHE A 262 3.47 -22.46 6.43
N GLU A 263 3.96 -22.33 5.19
CA GLU A 263 3.21 -22.60 3.95
C GLU A 263 1.81 -21.97 3.95
N TYR A 264 1.76 -20.66 4.20
CA TYR A 264 0.51 -19.92 4.31
C TYR A 264 -0.39 -20.09 3.08
N LEU A 265 -1.70 -20.07 3.34
CA LEU A 265 -2.70 -20.11 2.27
C LEU A 265 -2.79 -18.75 1.58
N HIS A 266 -2.78 -18.76 0.25
CA HIS A 266 -3.24 -17.62 -0.54
C HIS A 266 -4.75 -17.44 -0.35
N GLU A 267 -5.27 -16.25 -0.62
CA GLU A 267 -6.70 -15.93 -0.54
C GLU A 267 -7.29 -16.10 0.87
N SER A 268 -6.48 -15.75 1.87
CA SER A 268 -6.82 -15.95 3.27
C SER A 268 -6.77 -14.62 4.05
N PRO A 269 -7.79 -14.30 4.87
CA PRO A 269 -7.77 -13.17 5.80
C PRO A 269 -6.91 -13.44 7.05
N PHE A 270 -6.25 -14.61 7.09
CA PHE A 270 -5.42 -15.02 8.20
C PHE A 270 -4.16 -14.15 8.33
N GLY A 271 -3.80 -13.83 9.56
CA GLY A 271 -2.63 -12.98 9.86
C GLY A 271 -1.32 -13.69 9.57
N LEU A 272 -0.35 -12.94 9.06
CA LEU A 272 1.00 -13.41 8.75
C LEU A 272 2.02 -12.78 9.71
N TYR A 273 3.13 -12.26 9.20
CA TYR A 273 4.31 -11.93 10.01
C TYR A 273 4.27 -10.51 10.60
N GLY A 274 3.55 -9.60 9.94
CA GLY A 274 3.39 -8.22 10.35
C GLY A 274 1.93 -7.79 10.46
N SER A 275 1.70 -6.73 11.25
CA SER A 275 0.37 -6.14 11.45
C SER A 275 0.47 -4.62 11.39
N ILE A 276 -0.24 -4.00 10.44
CA ILE A 276 -0.42 -2.55 10.38
C ILE A 276 -1.93 -2.27 10.40
N PRO A 277 -2.50 -1.83 11.53
CA PRO A 277 -3.93 -1.62 11.71
C PRO A 277 -4.40 -0.29 11.08
N PHE A 278 -4.15 -0.13 9.78
CA PHE A 278 -4.51 1.02 8.98
C PHE A 278 -5.42 0.60 7.84
N MET A 279 -6.53 1.32 7.68
CA MET A 279 -7.53 1.11 6.64
C MET A 279 -7.78 2.40 5.87
N ILE A 280 -8.03 2.24 4.57
CA ILE A 280 -8.45 3.33 3.69
C ILE A 280 -9.76 2.90 3.02
N GLY A 281 -10.81 3.70 3.15
CA GLY A 281 -11.99 3.62 2.29
C GLY A 281 -11.84 4.60 1.13
N HIS A 282 -12.01 4.14 -0.10
CA HIS A 282 -11.89 4.97 -1.30
C HIS A 282 -13.06 4.70 -2.26
N GLY A 283 -13.57 5.77 -2.85
CA GLY A 283 -14.56 5.72 -3.92
C GLY A 283 -14.63 7.06 -4.66
N GLY A 284 -15.47 7.12 -5.69
CA GLY A 284 -15.50 8.26 -6.63
C GLY A 284 -15.93 9.60 -6.03
N ARG A 285 -16.32 9.64 -4.75
CA ARG A 285 -16.71 10.88 -4.05
C ARG A 285 -15.75 11.28 -2.94
N ALA A 286 -15.03 10.35 -2.33
CA ALA A 286 -14.17 10.62 -1.19
C ALA A 286 -13.18 9.48 -0.92
N SER A 287 -12.07 9.85 -0.28
CA SER A 287 -11.19 8.91 0.42
C SER A 287 -11.17 9.27 1.90
N SER A 288 -11.24 8.28 2.78
CA SER A 288 -11.08 8.47 4.22
C SER A 288 -10.27 7.32 4.82
N GLY A 289 -9.55 7.60 5.89
CA GLY A 289 -8.64 6.65 6.52
C GLY A 289 -8.95 6.45 8.00
N PHE A 290 -8.63 5.27 8.51
CA PHE A 290 -8.70 4.95 9.93
C PHE A 290 -7.45 4.19 10.36
N PHE A 291 -6.80 4.65 11.42
CA PHE A 291 -5.66 3.99 12.03
C PHE A 291 -5.98 3.62 13.48
N TRP A 292 -6.00 2.32 13.78
CA TRP A 292 -6.23 1.83 15.14
C TRP A 292 -4.92 1.58 15.85
N LEU A 293 -4.48 2.52 16.68
CA LEU A 293 -3.28 2.35 17.50
C LEU A 293 -3.53 1.36 18.64
N ASN A 294 -3.43 0.08 18.34
CA ASN A 294 -3.52 -1.04 19.26
C ASN A 294 -2.40 -2.04 18.94
N ALA A 295 -1.88 -2.74 19.95
CA ALA A 295 -0.84 -3.77 19.78
C ALA A 295 -1.31 -5.18 20.17
N ALA A 296 -2.52 -5.31 20.72
CA ALA A 296 -3.12 -6.60 21.01
C ALA A 296 -3.63 -7.28 19.72
N GLU A 297 -3.95 -8.57 19.81
CA GLU A 297 -4.60 -9.31 18.73
C GLU A 297 -5.88 -8.59 18.27
N MET A 298 -6.04 -8.40 16.96
CA MET A 298 -7.23 -7.79 16.37
C MET A 298 -7.86 -8.71 15.35
N GLN A 299 -9.19 -8.68 15.30
CA GLN A 299 -9.96 -9.41 14.30
C GLN A 299 -11.01 -8.45 13.73
N ILE A 300 -10.91 -8.18 12.43
CA ILE A 300 -11.67 -7.12 11.75
C ILE A 300 -12.52 -7.76 10.65
N ASP A 301 -13.84 -7.71 10.81
CA ASP A 301 -14.76 -8.08 9.72
C ASP A 301 -14.89 -6.93 8.71
N VAL A 302 -14.80 -7.24 7.42
CA VAL A 302 -15.18 -6.32 6.33
C VAL A 302 -16.56 -6.72 5.87
N LEU A 303 -17.52 -5.78 5.93
CA LEU A 303 -18.89 -6.07 5.54
C LEU A 303 -19.08 -5.96 4.03
N ALA A 304 -19.81 -6.92 3.45
CA ALA A 304 -20.23 -6.81 2.06
C ALA A 304 -21.18 -5.61 1.93
N PRO A 305 -20.98 -4.72 0.93
CA PRO A 305 -22.05 -3.82 0.53
C PRO A 305 -23.26 -4.66 0.09
N GLY A 306 -24.49 -4.20 0.37
CA GLY A 306 -25.72 -4.93 0.03
C GLY A 306 -25.78 -5.40 -1.43
N ALA A 307 -26.39 -6.58 -1.63
CA ALA A 307 -26.19 -7.57 -2.71
C ALA A 307 -26.38 -7.15 -4.18
N ASP A 308 -25.82 -7.96 -5.08
CA ASP A 308 -26.41 -8.27 -6.39
C ASP A 308 -26.95 -9.71 -6.44
N ILE A 309 -28.20 -9.79 -6.88
CA ILE A 309 -28.91 -11.01 -7.28
C ILE A 309 -28.44 -11.36 -8.71
N GLY A 310 -27.81 -12.53 -8.91
CA GLY A 310 -27.42 -13.01 -10.25
C GLY A 310 -26.58 -14.30 -10.31
N GLY A 311 -25.51 -14.45 -9.52
CA GLY A 311 -24.64 -15.66 -9.42
C GLY A 311 -23.82 -16.05 -10.68
N PHE A 312 -22.62 -16.68 -10.57
CA PHE A 312 -21.91 -17.15 -11.80
C PHE A 312 -20.92 -18.39 -11.88
N PHE A 313 -20.13 -18.88 -10.88
CA PHE A 313 -19.24 -20.13 -10.91
C PHE A 313 -17.86 -20.20 -11.69
N GLY A 314 -16.91 -21.07 -11.22
CA GLY A 314 -15.67 -21.61 -11.91
C GLY A 314 -14.58 -22.34 -11.04
N ASN A 315 -13.63 -23.12 -11.65
CA ASN A 315 -12.45 -23.81 -11.02
C ASN A 315 -11.11 -23.46 -11.77
N PRO A 316 -10.02 -23.02 -11.11
CA PRO A 316 -8.73 -22.73 -11.76
C PRO A 316 -7.66 -23.85 -11.69
N GLU A 317 -6.79 -23.91 -12.70
CA GLU A 317 -5.75 -24.95 -12.97
C GLU A 317 -4.38 -24.70 -12.26
N PRO A 318 -3.54 -25.74 -12.10
CA PRO A 318 -2.30 -25.75 -11.28
C PRO A 318 -1.20 -24.78 -11.71
N ASP A 319 -1.19 -24.37 -12.97
CA ASP A 319 -0.18 -23.49 -13.57
C ASP A 319 -0.28 -22.02 -13.07
N LEU A 320 -1.38 -21.67 -12.40
CA LEU A 320 -1.62 -20.37 -11.75
C LEU A 320 -0.73 -20.17 -10.50
N LEU A 321 -0.31 -21.27 -9.84
CA LEU A 321 0.49 -21.25 -8.62
C LEU A 321 1.96 -20.86 -8.87
N VAL A 322 2.47 -21.11 -10.08
CA VAL A 322 3.87 -20.86 -10.48
C VAL A 322 4.12 -19.39 -10.82
N ARG A 323 3.09 -18.64 -11.21
CA ARG A 323 3.16 -17.25 -11.65
C ARG A 323 3.04 -16.23 -10.52
N TRP A 324 2.46 -16.62 -9.39
CA TRP A 324 2.49 -15.82 -8.15
C TRP A 324 3.90 -15.53 -7.64
N TYR A 325 4.90 -16.35 -7.97
CA TYR A 325 6.31 -16.08 -7.63
C TYR A 325 6.99 -15.00 -8.49
N GLN A 326 6.39 -14.57 -9.60
CA GLN A 326 7.04 -13.67 -10.58
C GLN A 326 6.71 -12.18 -10.37
N VAL A 327 5.73 -11.88 -9.51
CA VAL A 327 5.33 -10.52 -9.10
C VAL A 327 6.31 -9.90 -8.09
N GLY A 328 7.12 -10.74 -7.42
CA GLY A 328 8.13 -10.30 -6.46
C GLY A 328 9.30 -9.48 -7.01
N ALA A 329 9.33 -9.20 -8.31
CA ALA A 329 10.39 -8.41 -8.95
C ALA A 329 10.17 -6.88 -8.91
N PHE A 330 8.97 -6.42 -8.55
CA PHE A 330 8.63 -4.99 -8.55
C PHE A 330 8.39 -4.38 -7.17
N TYR A 331 8.63 -5.17 -6.13
CA TYR A 331 8.67 -4.65 -4.77
C TYR A 331 9.78 -3.60 -4.63
N PRO A 332 9.59 -2.54 -3.83
CA PRO A 332 10.65 -1.59 -3.50
C PRO A 332 11.91 -2.30 -2.97
N PHE A 333 11.73 -3.47 -2.35
CA PHE A 333 12.75 -4.39 -1.85
C PHE A 333 12.84 -5.67 -2.71
N PHE A 334 13.95 -5.86 -3.42
CA PHE A 334 14.20 -6.97 -4.36
C PHE A 334 15.34 -7.87 -3.87
N ARG A 335 15.03 -9.04 -3.29
CA ARG A 335 16.02 -9.99 -2.74
C ARG A 335 15.66 -11.45 -3.06
N GLY A 336 16.61 -12.23 -3.57
CA GLY A 336 16.49 -13.70 -3.64
C GLY A 336 16.83 -14.36 -2.29
N HIS A 337 16.00 -15.30 -1.83
CA HIS A 337 16.20 -16.10 -0.61
C HIS A 337 15.78 -17.56 -0.86
N ALA A 338 16.20 -18.55 -0.06
CA ALA A 338 15.87 -19.96 -0.28
C ALA A 338 15.92 -20.78 1.03
N HIS A 339 15.02 -21.76 1.19
CA HIS A 339 15.03 -22.72 2.31
C HIS A 339 16.21 -23.70 2.17
N HIS A 340 16.72 -24.22 3.28
CA HIS A 340 17.92 -25.08 3.31
C HIS A 340 17.81 -26.27 2.33
N ASP A 341 16.63 -26.88 2.23
CA ASP A 341 16.43 -28.09 1.39
C ASP A 341 16.15 -27.80 -0.10
N THR A 342 16.11 -26.52 -0.50
CA THR A 342 15.85 -26.18 -1.91
C THR A 342 17.10 -26.31 -2.77
N LYS A 343 16.94 -26.74 -4.03
CA LYS A 343 18.04 -26.75 -5.00
C LYS A 343 18.56 -25.33 -5.21
N ARG A 344 19.88 -25.22 -5.45
CA ARG A 344 20.52 -23.95 -5.82
C ARG A 344 19.81 -23.32 -7.04
N ARG A 345 19.62 -22.01 -6.99
CA ARG A 345 18.81 -21.26 -7.96
C ARG A 345 19.40 -19.88 -8.27
N GLU A 346 20.72 -19.76 -8.24
CA GLU A 346 21.37 -18.54 -8.70
C GLU A 346 21.03 -18.29 -10.19
N PRO A 347 20.85 -17.03 -10.63
CA PRO A 347 20.33 -16.71 -11.98
C PRO A 347 21.08 -17.31 -13.17
N TRP A 348 22.36 -17.68 -12.99
CA TRP A 348 23.20 -18.29 -14.02
C TRP A 348 23.02 -19.82 -14.14
N LEU A 349 22.21 -20.45 -13.29
CA LEU A 349 21.96 -21.91 -13.34
C LEU A 349 20.86 -22.33 -14.32
N PHE A 350 20.11 -21.38 -14.89
CA PHE A 350 18.92 -21.66 -15.70
C PHE A 350 19.16 -21.76 -17.21
N GLY A 351 20.42 -21.95 -17.63
CA GLY A 351 20.83 -21.99 -19.03
C GLY A 351 20.92 -20.61 -19.68
N GLU A 352 21.68 -20.52 -20.78
CA GLU A 352 22.11 -19.24 -21.36
C GLU A 352 20.94 -18.30 -21.74
N ARG A 353 19.88 -18.85 -22.36
CA ARG A 353 18.72 -18.06 -22.80
C ARG A 353 18.01 -17.37 -21.63
N ARG A 354 17.69 -18.10 -20.56
CA ARG A 354 17.00 -17.55 -19.39
C ARG A 354 17.91 -16.61 -18.59
N THR A 355 19.18 -16.94 -18.47
CA THR A 355 20.18 -16.05 -17.86
C THR A 355 20.27 -14.72 -18.61
N ALA A 356 20.21 -14.72 -19.95
CA ALA A 356 20.17 -13.48 -20.72
C ALA A 356 18.92 -12.64 -20.44
N ILE A 357 17.74 -13.26 -20.39
CA ILE A 357 16.47 -12.56 -20.05
C ILE A 357 16.52 -11.97 -18.64
N ILE A 358 16.97 -12.74 -17.64
CA ILE A 358 17.10 -12.27 -16.25
C ILE A 358 18.10 -11.10 -16.17
N ARG A 359 19.21 -11.17 -16.92
CA ARG A 359 20.20 -10.11 -16.99
C ARG A 359 19.59 -8.80 -17.52
N GLU A 360 18.76 -8.87 -18.56
CA GLU A 360 18.09 -7.68 -19.11
C GLU A 360 17.09 -7.07 -18.12
N ALA A 361 16.38 -7.89 -17.33
CA ALA A 361 15.53 -7.38 -16.25
C ALA A 361 16.36 -6.67 -15.15
N ILE A 362 17.51 -7.23 -14.78
CA ILE A 362 18.45 -6.60 -13.82
C ILE A 362 19.00 -5.29 -14.40
N HIS A 363 19.40 -5.26 -15.67
CA HIS A 363 19.86 -4.05 -16.35
C HIS A 363 18.79 -2.94 -16.35
N MET A 364 17.53 -3.28 -16.61
CA MET A 364 16.41 -2.35 -16.52
C MET A 364 16.29 -1.77 -15.11
N ARG A 365 16.26 -2.62 -14.08
CA ARG A 365 16.20 -2.18 -12.67
C ARG A 365 17.36 -1.25 -12.31
N TYR A 366 18.59 -1.61 -12.68
CA TYR A 366 19.77 -0.79 -12.41
C TYR A 366 19.68 0.57 -13.11
N SER A 367 19.23 0.59 -14.36
CA SER A 367 19.08 1.83 -15.12
C SER A 367 18.14 2.82 -14.42
N LEU A 368 17.05 2.32 -13.82
CA LEU A 368 16.03 3.11 -13.14
C LEU A 368 16.38 3.49 -11.69
N LEU A 369 17.56 3.11 -11.16
CA LEU A 369 17.95 3.45 -9.79
C LEU A 369 17.87 4.96 -9.48
N PRO A 370 18.23 5.91 -10.38
CA PRO A 370 18.01 7.34 -10.13
C PRO A 370 16.55 7.70 -9.88
N TYR A 371 15.64 7.12 -10.67
CA TYR A 371 14.21 7.34 -10.51
C TYR A 371 13.70 6.73 -9.20
N PHE A 372 14.04 5.47 -8.91
CA PHE A 372 13.69 4.84 -7.63
C PHE A 372 14.21 5.64 -6.43
N TYR A 373 15.47 6.08 -6.45
CA TYR A 373 16.05 6.85 -5.35
C TYR A 373 15.35 8.19 -5.14
N THR A 374 14.92 8.84 -6.23
CA THR A 374 14.09 10.05 -6.16
C THR A 374 12.72 9.76 -5.55
N LEU A 375 12.08 8.64 -5.90
CA LEU A 375 10.82 8.23 -5.26
C LEU A 375 10.98 7.86 -3.78
N PHE A 376 12.10 7.24 -3.38
CA PHE A 376 12.40 6.98 -1.98
C PHE A 376 12.62 8.27 -1.19
N ARG A 377 13.23 9.29 -1.82
CA ARG A 377 13.32 10.62 -1.23
C ARG A 377 11.92 11.21 -1.01
N GLU A 378 11.06 11.18 -2.02
CA GLU A 378 9.68 11.64 -1.92
C GLU A 378 8.95 10.93 -0.76
N ALA A 379 9.00 9.59 -0.74
CA ALA A 379 8.42 8.77 0.31
C ALA A 379 8.94 9.12 1.71
N SER A 380 10.23 9.41 1.86
CA SER A 380 10.82 9.79 3.15
C SER A 380 10.37 11.16 3.67
N VAL A 381 9.90 12.03 2.77
CA VAL A 381 9.50 13.41 3.10
C VAL A 381 7.99 13.52 3.35
N ASN A 382 7.17 12.89 2.52
CA ASN A 382 5.71 13.05 2.56
C ASN A 382 4.94 11.75 2.80
N GLY A 383 5.61 10.59 2.86
CA GLY A 383 5.00 9.29 3.11
C GLY A 383 4.32 8.63 1.90
N ILE A 384 4.37 9.23 0.71
CA ILE A 384 3.78 8.62 -0.48
C ILE A 384 4.54 7.34 -0.87
N PRO A 385 3.87 6.23 -1.21
CA PRO A 385 4.57 5.00 -1.51
C PRO A 385 5.29 5.06 -2.87
N VAL A 386 6.40 4.32 -3.00
CA VAL A 386 7.15 4.18 -4.26
C VAL A 386 6.37 3.35 -5.28
N MET A 387 5.77 2.25 -4.82
CA MET A 387 4.86 1.41 -5.61
C MET A 387 3.43 1.80 -5.24
N ARG A 388 2.65 2.27 -6.22
CA ARG A 388 1.35 2.89 -5.99
C ARG A 388 0.26 2.08 -6.68
N PRO A 389 -0.89 1.81 -6.04
CA PRO A 389 -2.04 1.29 -6.78
C PRO A 389 -2.51 2.34 -7.79
N LEU A 390 -3.16 1.90 -8.87
CA LEU A 390 -3.58 2.82 -9.93
C LEU A 390 -4.50 3.93 -9.40
N TRP A 391 -5.44 3.60 -8.50
CA TRP A 391 -6.39 4.58 -7.94
C TRP A 391 -5.73 5.71 -7.14
N LEU A 392 -4.49 5.53 -6.64
CA LEU A 392 -3.78 6.61 -5.95
C LEU A 392 -3.38 7.73 -6.91
N GLU A 393 -3.02 7.38 -8.15
CA GLU A 393 -2.65 8.33 -9.21
C GLU A 393 -3.84 8.79 -10.05
N PHE A 394 -4.95 8.02 -10.01
CA PHE A 394 -6.15 8.24 -10.80
C PHE A 394 -7.42 8.09 -9.94
N PRO A 395 -7.60 8.91 -8.88
CA PRO A 395 -8.67 8.73 -7.91
C PRO A 395 -10.08 8.90 -8.49
N ASP A 396 -10.22 9.58 -9.62
CA ASP A 396 -11.52 9.80 -10.29
C ASP A 396 -11.86 8.69 -11.33
N ASP A 397 -10.95 7.73 -11.54
CA ASP A 397 -11.09 6.68 -12.55
C ASP A 397 -11.48 5.35 -11.88
N LYS A 398 -12.78 5.05 -11.87
CA LYS A 398 -13.34 3.87 -11.17
C LYS A 398 -12.78 2.52 -11.64
N GLU A 399 -12.32 2.42 -12.89
CA GLU A 399 -11.71 1.20 -13.43
C GLU A 399 -10.39 0.84 -12.72
N THR A 400 -9.82 1.79 -11.97
CA THR A 400 -8.55 1.61 -11.26
C THR A 400 -8.71 1.05 -9.84
N TYR A 401 -9.92 1.07 -9.27
CA TYR A 401 -10.12 0.80 -7.85
C TYR A 401 -9.85 -0.67 -7.51
N ASN A 402 -10.38 -1.59 -8.33
CA ASN A 402 -10.18 -3.02 -8.14
C ASN A 402 -9.11 -3.63 -9.07
N ASN A 403 -8.15 -2.81 -9.54
CA ASN A 403 -7.06 -3.30 -10.38
C ASN A 403 -5.88 -3.75 -9.49
N GLY A 404 -5.78 -5.06 -9.27
CA GLY A 404 -4.66 -5.69 -8.58
C GLY A 404 -3.53 -6.19 -9.50
N GLU A 405 -3.68 -6.06 -10.82
CA GLU A 405 -2.79 -6.66 -11.81
C GLU A 405 -1.74 -5.69 -12.38
N ALA A 406 -2.00 -4.39 -12.28
CA ALA A 406 -1.08 -3.34 -12.64
C ALA A 406 -0.82 -2.42 -11.45
N PHE A 407 0.36 -1.84 -11.42
CA PHE A 407 0.73 -0.84 -10.44
C PHE A 407 1.58 0.23 -11.08
N MET A 408 1.57 1.38 -10.43
CA MET A 408 2.41 2.51 -10.75
C MET A 408 3.73 2.40 -9.97
N VAL A 409 4.83 2.78 -10.60
CA VAL A 409 6.11 3.08 -9.95
C VAL A 409 6.27 4.59 -9.99
N GLY A 410 6.07 5.23 -8.83
CA GLY A 410 5.87 6.67 -8.77
C GLY A 410 4.70 7.14 -9.63
N PRO A 411 4.67 8.40 -10.06
CA PRO A 411 3.61 8.92 -10.93
C PRO A 411 3.84 8.63 -12.43
N SER A 412 5.00 8.08 -12.80
CA SER A 412 5.49 8.13 -14.20
C SER A 412 5.48 6.81 -14.94
N LEU A 413 5.61 5.68 -14.23
CA LEU A 413 5.73 4.36 -14.87
C LEU A 413 4.58 3.45 -14.44
N LEU A 414 4.00 2.72 -15.38
CA LEU A 414 3.02 1.66 -15.13
C LEU A 414 3.65 0.32 -15.52
N ALA A 415 3.49 -0.69 -14.68
CA ALA A 415 3.87 -2.06 -14.97
C ALA A 415 2.68 -3.00 -14.81
N GLN A 416 2.44 -3.83 -15.82
CA GLN A 416 1.41 -4.86 -15.82
C GLN A 416 2.07 -6.22 -15.51
N GLY A 417 1.58 -6.91 -14.49
CA GLY A 417 2.01 -8.28 -14.21
C GLY A 417 1.42 -9.29 -15.20
N ILE A 418 2.14 -10.40 -15.39
CA ILE A 418 1.67 -11.58 -16.13
C ILE A 418 1.53 -12.71 -15.11
N TYR A 419 0.28 -13.06 -14.84
CA TYR A 419 -0.08 -13.92 -13.70
C TYR A 419 -0.48 -15.34 -14.11
N GLU A 420 -0.54 -15.64 -15.41
CA GLU A 420 -0.93 -16.97 -15.92
C GLU A 420 0.21 -17.63 -16.71
N GLU A 421 0.35 -18.96 -16.56
CA GLU A 421 1.34 -19.71 -17.33
C GLU A 421 0.90 -19.88 -18.77
N GLY A 422 1.87 -19.85 -19.68
CA GLY A 422 1.61 -19.96 -21.12
C GLY A 422 0.75 -18.83 -21.67
N GLN A 423 0.46 -17.78 -20.88
CA GLN A 423 -0.36 -16.65 -21.29
C GLN A 423 0.24 -16.02 -22.54
N LYS A 424 -0.55 -15.97 -23.62
CA LYS A 424 -0.11 -15.44 -24.92
C LYS A 424 -0.49 -13.99 -25.12
N SER A 425 -1.51 -13.51 -24.42
CA SER A 425 -1.95 -12.13 -24.46
C SER A 425 -2.49 -11.66 -23.12
N VAL A 426 -2.33 -10.38 -22.83
CA VAL A 426 -2.84 -9.72 -21.63
C VAL A 426 -3.64 -8.48 -22.02
N SER A 427 -4.72 -8.20 -21.29
CA SER A 427 -5.52 -6.99 -21.44
C SER A 427 -5.05 -5.97 -20.42
N VAL A 428 -4.46 -4.87 -20.88
CA VAL A 428 -3.87 -3.84 -20.02
C VAL A 428 -4.75 -2.60 -20.05
N TYR A 429 -5.32 -2.23 -18.90
CA TYR A 429 -5.98 -0.95 -18.75
C TYR A 429 -4.94 0.15 -18.51
N LEU A 430 -4.94 1.17 -19.36
CA LEU A 430 -4.07 2.34 -19.22
C LEU A 430 -4.90 3.53 -18.75
N PRO A 431 -4.78 3.97 -17.48
CA PRO A 431 -5.67 4.96 -16.89
C PRO A 431 -5.34 6.40 -17.33
N GLY A 432 -6.28 7.32 -17.08
CA GLY A 432 -6.12 8.75 -17.36
C GLY A 432 -6.22 9.11 -18.85
N LYS A 433 -6.43 10.40 -19.15
CA LYS A 433 -6.69 10.86 -20.54
C LYS A 433 -5.45 10.96 -21.42
N GLU A 434 -4.27 11.05 -20.80
CA GLU A 434 -3.00 11.17 -21.49
C GLU A 434 -2.58 9.85 -22.16
N SER A 435 -1.73 9.96 -23.16
CA SER A 435 -1.11 8.79 -23.79
C SER A 435 -0.09 8.11 -22.86
N TRP A 436 0.27 6.89 -23.21
CA TRP A 436 1.25 6.07 -22.53
C TRP A 436 2.23 5.52 -23.56
N TYR A 437 3.53 5.62 -23.29
CA TYR A 437 4.56 5.16 -24.22
C TYR A 437 5.14 3.83 -23.74
N ASP A 438 5.14 2.79 -24.58
CA ASP A 438 5.79 1.51 -24.26
C ASP A 438 7.30 1.73 -24.02
N LEU A 439 7.81 1.28 -22.86
CA LEU A 439 9.20 1.52 -22.45
C LEU A 439 10.25 0.94 -23.40
N ARG A 440 9.88 -0.06 -24.19
CA ARG A 440 10.80 -0.80 -25.06
C ARG A 440 10.91 -0.15 -26.42
N ASN A 441 9.78 0.28 -26.97
CA ASN A 441 9.71 0.76 -28.35
C ASN A 441 9.22 2.19 -28.55
N GLY A 442 8.77 2.87 -27.48
CA GLY A 442 8.28 4.24 -27.54
C GLY A 442 6.97 4.40 -28.30
N SER A 443 6.25 3.32 -28.60
CA SER A 443 4.94 3.40 -29.27
C SER A 443 3.92 4.01 -28.32
N PRO A 444 3.12 4.99 -28.77
CA PRO A 444 2.07 5.58 -27.96
C PRO A 444 0.83 4.68 -27.93
N TYR A 445 0.23 4.57 -26.75
CA TYR A 445 -1.06 3.95 -26.47
C TYR A 445 -1.99 4.98 -25.86
N LYS A 446 -3.25 4.98 -26.28
CA LYS A 446 -4.26 5.89 -25.75
C LYS A 446 -4.58 5.52 -24.29
N GLY A 447 -4.62 6.50 -23.38
CA GLY A 447 -5.15 6.29 -22.03
C GLY A 447 -6.68 6.19 -21.99
N SER A 448 -7.23 5.91 -20.80
CA SER A 448 -8.64 5.62 -20.55
C SER A 448 -9.15 4.50 -21.47
N ALA A 449 -8.30 3.49 -21.70
CA ALA A 449 -8.57 2.42 -22.64
C ALA A 449 -7.85 1.13 -22.26
N THR A 450 -8.48 0.00 -22.58
CA THR A 450 -7.91 -1.34 -22.45
C THR A 450 -7.27 -1.77 -23.76
N HIS A 451 -6.03 -2.23 -23.70
CA HIS A 451 -5.26 -2.70 -24.85
C HIS A 451 -4.93 -4.17 -24.71
N LYS A 452 -5.21 -4.95 -25.75
CA LYS A 452 -4.81 -6.37 -25.81
C LYS A 452 -3.41 -6.49 -26.39
N LEU A 453 -2.46 -6.92 -25.58
CA LEU A 453 -1.04 -6.98 -25.93
C LEU A 453 -0.55 -8.42 -25.93
N GLN A 454 0.41 -8.74 -26.80
CA GLN A 454 1.07 -10.03 -26.77
C GLN A 454 2.03 -10.11 -25.59
N VAL A 455 2.00 -11.23 -24.88
CA VAL A 455 2.95 -11.55 -23.82
C VAL A 455 4.22 -12.07 -24.48
N LEU A 456 5.36 -11.51 -24.05
CA LEU A 456 6.67 -11.89 -24.54
C LEU A 456 7.47 -12.49 -23.40
N GLU A 457 8.22 -13.56 -23.67
CA GLU A 457 8.99 -14.25 -22.63
C GLU A 457 10.06 -13.34 -22.00
N ASP A 458 10.52 -12.33 -22.72
CA ASP A 458 11.63 -11.45 -22.35
C ASP A 458 11.20 -10.13 -21.68
N SER A 459 9.90 -9.87 -21.54
CA SER A 459 9.41 -8.60 -21.01
C SER A 459 7.96 -8.64 -20.55
N ILE A 460 7.65 -7.78 -19.58
CA ILE A 460 6.28 -7.45 -19.21
C ILE A 460 5.84 -6.15 -19.88
N PRO A 461 4.53 -5.94 -20.14
CA PRO A 461 4.03 -4.65 -20.58
C PRO A 461 4.34 -3.59 -19.52
N SER A 462 5.04 -2.55 -19.96
CA SER A 462 5.45 -1.43 -19.10
C SER A 462 5.42 -0.14 -19.89
N PHE A 463 4.89 0.91 -19.27
CA PHE A 463 4.57 2.16 -19.95
C PHE A 463 5.07 3.38 -19.17
N GLN A 464 5.51 4.40 -19.88
CA GLN A 464 5.79 5.71 -19.33
C GLN A 464 4.60 6.62 -19.64
N ARG A 465 4.03 7.23 -18.61
CA ARG A 465 2.93 8.19 -18.74
C ARG A 465 3.41 9.41 -19.52
N ALA A 466 2.63 9.85 -20.49
CA ALA A 466 2.90 11.11 -21.18
C ALA A 466 2.79 12.30 -20.21
N GLY A 467 3.61 13.32 -20.42
CA GLY A 467 3.78 14.44 -19.50
C GLY A 467 4.88 14.23 -18.46
N THR A 468 5.70 13.17 -18.58
CA THR A 468 6.72 12.85 -17.56
C THR A 468 8.14 12.80 -18.11
N ILE A 469 9.11 13.08 -17.24
CA ILE A 469 10.55 12.96 -17.49
C ILE A 469 11.14 11.96 -16.50
N VAL A 470 11.71 10.87 -16.99
CA VAL A 470 12.30 9.81 -16.15
C VAL A 470 13.83 9.84 -16.29
N PRO A 471 14.58 10.10 -15.19
CA PRO A 471 16.03 9.98 -15.19
C PRO A 471 16.48 8.52 -15.04
N ARG A 472 17.50 8.13 -15.80
CA ARG A 472 18.11 6.79 -15.72
C ARG A 472 19.61 6.82 -15.99
N LYS A 473 20.33 5.74 -15.64
CA LYS A 473 21.75 5.55 -15.99
C LYS A 473 21.90 4.36 -16.92
N ASP A 474 22.37 4.62 -18.14
CA ASP A 474 22.41 3.60 -19.20
C ASP A 474 23.72 2.79 -19.22
N ARG A 475 24.69 3.13 -18.36
CA ARG A 475 25.94 2.38 -18.23
C ARG A 475 25.77 1.21 -17.28
N PHE A 476 25.91 -0.02 -17.80
CA PHE A 476 25.83 -1.22 -16.98
C PHE A 476 27.06 -1.37 -16.10
N ARG A 477 26.82 -1.53 -14.80
CA ARG A 477 27.83 -1.77 -13.76
C ARG A 477 27.45 -2.99 -12.93
N ARG A 478 28.40 -3.50 -12.14
CA ARG A 478 28.17 -4.69 -11.31
C ARG A 478 27.44 -4.35 -10.00
N SER A 479 27.51 -3.09 -9.55
CA SER A 479 26.87 -2.60 -8.33
C SER A 479 26.44 -1.14 -8.49
N SER A 480 25.49 -0.69 -7.66
CA SER A 480 25.07 0.71 -7.58
C SER A 480 26.23 1.65 -7.21
N THR A 481 27.15 1.20 -6.35
CA THR A 481 28.34 1.97 -5.95
C THR A 481 29.25 2.30 -7.13
N GLN A 482 29.32 1.43 -8.13
CA GLN A 482 30.09 1.67 -9.36
C GLN A 482 29.36 2.61 -10.34
N MET A 483 28.08 2.89 -10.13
CA MET A 483 27.27 3.79 -10.96
C MET A 483 27.28 5.23 -10.46
N VAL A 484 27.81 5.51 -9.27
CA VAL A 484 27.70 6.83 -8.61
C VAL A 484 28.14 7.96 -9.54
N ASN A 485 29.28 7.78 -10.22
CA ASN A 485 29.87 8.78 -11.13
C ASN A 485 29.48 8.58 -12.61
N ASP A 486 28.58 7.65 -12.92
CA ASP A 486 28.09 7.49 -14.29
C ASP A 486 27.10 8.62 -14.63
N PRO A 487 27.10 9.10 -15.89
CA PRO A 487 26.21 10.15 -16.34
C PRO A 487 24.77 9.65 -16.51
N TYR A 488 23.85 10.61 -16.60
CA TYR A 488 22.42 10.37 -16.67
C TYR A 488 21.88 10.49 -18.10
N THR A 489 20.79 9.79 -18.33
CA THR A 489 19.91 9.92 -19.49
C THR A 489 18.55 10.40 -19.01
N LEU A 490 17.97 11.39 -19.69
CA LEU A 490 16.59 11.84 -19.45
C LEU A 490 15.69 11.28 -20.55
N VAL A 491 14.61 10.59 -20.18
CA VAL A 491 13.58 10.10 -21.12
C VAL A 491 12.32 10.95 -20.94
N ILE A 492 12.04 11.79 -21.93
CA ILE A 492 10.91 12.71 -21.94
C ILE A 492 9.77 12.06 -22.74
N ALA A 493 8.65 11.82 -22.09
CA ALA A 493 7.42 11.38 -22.74
C ALA A 493 6.47 12.58 -22.89
N LEU A 494 6.35 13.15 -24.10
CA LEU A 494 5.52 14.34 -24.31
C LEU A 494 4.03 14.02 -24.24
N ASN A 495 3.28 14.82 -23.50
CA ASN A 495 1.82 14.80 -23.47
C ASN A 495 1.21 15.46 -24.72
N SER A 496 -0.12 15.51 -24.76
CA SER A 496 -0.87 16.13 -25.86
C SER A 496 -0.55 17.61 -26.10
N SER A 497 -0.08 18.35 -25.09
CA SER A 497 0.37 19.74 -25.21
C SER A 497 1.86 19.89 -25.56
N GLY A 498 2.57 18.77 -25.78
CA GLY A 498 4.01 18.80 -26.07
C GLY A 498 4.87 19.14 -24.85
N ALA A 499 4.37 18.86 -23.65
CA ALA A 499 5.03 19.14 -22.38
C ALA A 499 5.38 17.86 -21.60
N GLY A 500 6.27 17.99 -20.63
CA GLY A 500 6.51 16.97 -19.60
C GLY A 500 7.41 17.45 -18.48
N GLU A 501 7.31 16.81 -17.32
CA GLU A 501 8.09 17.18 -16.14
C GLU A 501 8.57 15.98 -15.33
N GLY A 502 9.63 16.18 -14.55
CA GLY A 502 10.14 15.15 -13.65
C GLY A 502 11.25 15.67 -12.75
N GLU A 503 11.69 14.82 -11.83
CA GLU A 503 12.66 15.20 -10.81
C GLU A 503 13.84 14.23 -10.74
N LEU A 504 14.95 14.70 -10.18
CA LEU A 504 16.12 13.90 -9.83
C LEU A 504 16.67 14.35 -8.48
N TYR A 505 16.77 13.39 -7.56
CA TYR A 505 17.43 13.57 -6.27
C TYR A 505 18.73 12.76 -6.19
N VAL A 506 19.80 13.39 -5.69
CA VAL A 506 21.13 12.77 -5.51
C VAL A 506 21.78 13.27 -4.22
N ASP A 507 22.32 12.36 -3.42
CA ASP A 507 23.18 12.64 -2.27
C ASP A 507 24.33 11.61 -2.21
N ASP A 508 24.99 11.47 -1.06
CA ASP A 508 26.09 10.51 -0.90
C ASP A 508 25.65 9.04 -0.73
N GLY A 509 24.34 8.79 -0.61
CA GLY A 509 23.71 7.48 -0.47
C GLY A 509 24.00 6.75 0.84
N LYS A 510 24.61 7.40 1.84
CA LYS A 510 25.11 6.70 3.05
C LYS A 510 25.02 7.49 4.36
N SER A 511 25.08 8.82 4.34
CA SER A 511 25.12 9.64 5.56
C SER A 511 23.82 10.41 5.78
N TYR A 512 23.72 11.06 6.94
CA TYR A 512 22.62 11.99 7.24
C TYR A 512 22.91 13.43 6.82
N GLU A 513 23.98 13.68 6.04
CA GLU A 513 24.33 15.06 5.64
C GLU A 513 23.25 15.72 4.77
N TYR A 514 22.36 14.94 4.15
CA TYR A 514 21.20 15.46 3.44
C TYR A 514 20.27 16.29 4.34
N GLN A 515 20.23 16.02 5.65
CA GLN A 515 19.46 16.81 6.62
C GLN A 515 20.00 18.24 6.77
N GLN A 516 21.28 18.46 6.40
CA GLN A 516 21.97 19.74 6.44
C GLN A 516 22.12 20.37 5.05
N GLY A 517 21.42 19.85 4.03
CA GLY A 517 21.44 20.36 2.65
C GLY A 517 22.40 19.68 1.70
N ALA A 518 23.16 18.67 2.14
CA ALA A 518 24.12 17.98 1.27
C ALA A 518 23.43 17.03 0.28
N PHE A 519 22.71 17.58 -0.69
CA PHE A 519 22.11 16.87 -1.81
C PHE A 519 21.96 17.80 -3.04
N ILE A 520 21.61 17.21 -4.18
CA ILE A 520 21.17 17.88 -5.40
C ILE A 520 19.74 17.45 -5.66
N HIS A 521 18.80 18.39 -5.78
CA HIS A 521 17.40 18.10 -6.10
C HIS A 521 16.95 18.97 -7.27
N ARG A 522 16.81 18.35 -8.44
CA ARG A 522 16.51 19.05 -9.70
C ARG A 522 15.08 18.77 -10.11
N ARG A 523 14.43 19.81 -10.63
CA ARG A 523 13.23 19.67 -11.46
C ARG A 523 13.59 19.93 -12.92
N PHE A 524 13.07 19.08 -13.79
CA PHE A 524 13.16 19.21 -15.23
C PHE A 524 11.77 19.54 -15.78
N VAL A 525 11.69 20.54 -16.64
CA VAL A 525 10.43 20.91 -17.31
C VAL A 525 10.69 21.04 -18.80
N PHE A 526 9.95 20.27 -19.60
CA PHE A 526 9.85 20.45 -21.03
C PHE A 526 8.54 21.16 -21.35
N ALA A 527 8.61 22.36 -21.89
CA ALA A 527 7.46 23.12 -22.36
C ALA A 527 7.91 24.10 -23.45
N ASP A 528 7.03 24.42 -24.41
CA ASP A 528 7.32 25.37 -25.49
C ASP A 528 8.64 25.07 -26.21
N ASN A 529 8.90 23.79 -26.50
CA ASN A 529 10.13 23.31 -27.13
C ASN A 529 11.41 23.64 -26.34
N LYS A 530 11.33 23.83 -25.02
CA LYS A 530 12.47 24.08 -24.14
C LYS A 530 12.48 23.08 -23.00
N LEU A 531 13.61 22.41 -22.82
CA LEU A 531 13.93 21.65 -21.61
C LEU A 531 14.72 22.52 -20.64
N THR A 532 14.18 22.78 -19.46
CA THR A 532 14.85 23.55 -18.41
C THR A 532 15.17 22.66 -17.22
N SER A 533 16.31 22.91 -16.57
CA SER A 533 16.65 22.35 -15.25
C SER A 533 16.82 23.48 -14.24
N PHE A 534 16.21 23.34 -13.08
CA PHE A 534 16.38 24.26 -11.95
C PHE A 534 16.43 23.52 -10.61
N ASN A 535 17.05 24.16 -9.62
CA ASN A 535 17.14 23.65 -8.25
C ASN A 535 15.77 23.80 -7.58
N ILE A 536 15.29 22.74 -6.92
CA ILE A 536 14.12 22.82 -6.03
C ILE A 536 14.48 22.51 -4.57
N GLY A 537 15.75 22.18 -4.30
CA GLY A 537 16.26 22.14 -2.94
C GLY A 537 16.36 23.55 -2.35
N PRO A 538 16.17 23.71 -1.03
CA PRO A 538 16.34 24.99 -0.35
C PRO A 538 17.79 25.50 -0.46
N ASP A 539 17.97 26.78 -0.80
CA ASP A 539 19.27 27.42 -1.04
C ASP A 539 20.02 27.78 0.26
N ASP A 540 19.34 27.74 1.41
CA ASP A 540 19.78 28.24 2.73
C ASP A 540 20.40 27.17 3.65
N LEU A 541 20.44 25.91 3.22
CA LEU A 541 21.06 24.83 4.00
C LEU A 541 22.60 24.83 3.83
N GLY A 542 23.31 24.83 4.96
CA GLY A 542 24.74 25.16 5.04
C GLY A 542 25.72 24.18 4.39
N LYS A 543 25.35 22.91 4.15
CA LYS A 543 26.20 21.95 3.41
C LYS A 543 25.72 21.79 1.97
N LYS A 544 26.66 21.63 1.03
CA LYS A 544 26.37 21.38 -0.38
C LYS A 544 26.99 20.06 -0.83
N PHE A 545 26.21 19.24 -1.52
CA PHE A 545 26.74 18.05 -2.19
C PHE A 545 27.34 18.44 -3.54
N ARG A 546 28.47 17.82 -3.90
CA ARG A 546 29.16 18.06 -5.17
C ARG A 546 29.16 16.79 -6.01
N SER A 547 28.87 16.95 -7.30
CA SER A 547 28.93 15.87 -8.28
C SER A 547 29.30 16.44 -9.63
N ASP A 548 30.26 15.82 -10.31
CA ASP A 548 30.65 16.15 -11.68
C ASP A 548 29.82 15.36 -12.72
N CYS A 549 28.76 14.70 -12.27
CA CYS A 549 27.89 13.95 -13.18
C CYS A 549 27.19 14.90 -14.15
N VAL A 550 26.97 14.40 -15.37
CA VAL A 550 26.33 15.16 -16.45
C VAL A 550 25.12 14.42 -17.01
N ILE A 551 24.25 15.15 -17.71
CA ILE A 551 23.30 14.57 -18.64
C ILE A 551 24.06 14.25 -19.95
N GLU A 552 24.24 12.98 -20.27
CA GLU A 552 24.92 12.57 -21.52
C GLU A 552 23.95 12.29 -22.68
N ARG A 553 22.65 12.18 -22.39
CA ARG A 553 21.64 11.81 -23.39
C ARG A 553 20.25 12.31 -22.98
N ILE A 554 19.49 12.79 -23.96
CA ILE A 554 18.07 13.14 -23.79
C ILE A 554 17.30 12.46 -24.91
N ILE A 555 16.31 11.64 -24.55
CA ILE A 555 15.43 10.91 -25.48
C ILE A 555 14.05 11.56 -25.41
N ILE A 556 13.45 11.91 -26.54
CA ILE A 556 12.18 12.63 -26.59
C ILE A 556 11.14 11.82 -27.37
N LEU A 557 10.18 11.23 -26.65
CA LEU A 557 9.05 10.48 -27.22
C LEU A 557 7.90 11.44 -27.53
N GLY A 558 7.30 11.29 -28.72
CA GLY A 558 6.21 12.16 -29.19
C GLY A 558 6.67 13.46 -29.84
N LEU A 559 7.97 13.69 -30.04
CA LEU A 559 8.48 14.86 -30.75
C LEU A 559 8.13 14.77 -32.24
N ARG A 560 7.66 15.89 -32.82
CA ARG A 560 7.28 15.96 -34.24
C ARG A 560 8.48 15.68 -35.15
N SER A 561 8.24 14.94 -36.23
CA SER A 561 9.25 14.67 -37.26
C SER A 561 9.73 15.96 -37.93
N GLY A 562 11.05 16.09 -38.15
CA GLY A 562 11.65 17.20 -38.90
C GLY A 562 12.51 18.15 -38.07
N VAL A 563 12.42 18.09 -36.74
CA VAL A 563 13.31 18.81 -35.83
C VAL A 563 14.70 18.14 -35.84
N LYS A 564 15.76 18.93 -36.08
CA LYS A 564 17.13 18.42 -36.21
C LYS A 564 18.15 19.06 -35.28
N LYS A 565 17.79 20.14 -34.59
CA LYS A 565 18.73 20.92 -33.78
C LYS A 565 18.19 21.19 -32.38
N ALA A 566 19.11 21.25 -31.44
CA ALA A 566 18.89 21.78 -30.10
C ALA A 566 19.99 22.78 -29.76
N ILE A 567 19.71 23.74 -28.89
CA ILE A 567 20.62 24.82 -28.53
C ILE A 567 20.68 24.93 -27.01
N ILE A 568 21.87 24.82 -26.43
CA ILE A 568 22.08 25.03 -24.99
C ILE A 568 22.21 26.53 -24.71
N GLU A 569 21.34 27.08 -23.87
CA GLU A 569 21.32 28.48 -23.45
C GLU A 569 21.95 28.64 -22.04
N PRO A 570 22.71 29.73 -21.77
CA PRO A 570 22.94 30.91 -22.63
C PRO A 570 24.14 30.78 -23.59
N GLY A 571 24.86 29.66 -23.60
CA GLY A 571 26.09 29.48 -24.40
C GLY A 571 25.87 29.37 -25.91
N ASN A 572 24.62 29.26 -26.38
CA ASN A 572 24.21 29.04 -27.77
C ASN A 572 24.96 27.88 -28.47
N GLN A 573 25.36 26.86 -27.71
CA GLN A 573 25.99 25.68 -28.27
C GLN A 573 24.94 24.84 -29.02
N GLU A 574 25.13 24.65 -30.32
CA GLU A 574 24.27 23.78 -31.13
C GLU A 574 24.59 22.30 -30.88
N LEU A 575 23.53 21.50 -30.80
CA LEU A 575 23.54 20.05 -30.72
C LEU A 575 22.65 19.49 -31.83
N GLU A 576 23.03 18.34 -32.38
CA GLU A 576 22.20 17.61 -33.33
C GLU A 576 21.19 16.72 -32.59
N ILE A 577 19.98 16.65 -33.15
CA ILE A 577 18.95 15.66 -32.78
C ILE A 577 19.01 14.56 -33.83
N GLU A 578 19.45 13.38 -33.40
CA GLU A 578 19.54 12.20 -34.24
C GLU A 578 18.53 11.12 -33.83
N SER A 579 18.33 10.12 -34.68
CA SER A 579 17.58 8.91 -34.29
C SER A 579 18.48 7.99 -33.47
N GLY A 580 18.29 8.00 -32.15
CA GLY A 580 19.06 7.19 -31.20
C GLY A 580 18.22 6.06 -30.61
N PRO A 581 18.87 4.99 -30.10
CA PRO A 581 18.14 3.87 -29.49
C PRO A 581 17.43 4.28 -28.20
N ILE A 582 16.18 3.85 -28.02
CA ILE A 582 15.39 4.06 -26.80
C ILE A 582 15.99 3.30 -25.61
N SER A 583 16.60 2.15 -25.86
CA SER A 583 17.34 1.36 -24.85
C SER A 583 18.62 0.77 -25.43
N LEU A 584 19.66 0.64 -24.61
CA LEU A 584 20.97 0.09 -25.02
C LEU A 584 21.01 -1.45 -24.98
N ARG A 585 19.89 -2.12 -25.27
CA ARG A 585 19.81 -3.59 -25.34
C ARG A 585 20.61 -4.13 -26.53
N SER A 586 21.01 -5.39 -26.45
CA SER A 586 21.65 -6.10 -27.57
C SER A 586 20.62 -6.37 -28.68
N GLY A 587 20.84 -5.85 -29.89
CA GLY A 587 19.99 -6.08 -31.08
C GLY A 587 19.53 -4.79 -31.78
N SER A 588 18.56 -4.91 -32.69
CA SER A 588 17.90 -3.75 -33.30
C SER A 588 16.98 -3.12 -32.25
N SER A 589 17.45 -2.03 -31.63
CA SER A 589 16.65 -1.25 -30.70
C SER A 589 15.77 -0.25 -31.45
N PRO A 590 14.49 -0.13 -31.08
CA PRO A 590 13.64 0.98 -31.53
C PRO A 590 14.31 2.33 -31.28
N VAL A 591 14.10 3.27 -32.19
CA VAL A 591 14.77 4.58 -32.17
C VAL A 591 13.79 5.70 -31.90
N ALA A 592 14.28 6.76 -31.26
CA ALA A 592 13.56 7.99 -31.00
C ALA A 592 14.49 9.21 -31.18
N PRO A 593 13.94 10.41 -31.41
CA PRO A 593 14.70 11.65 -31.38
C PRO A 593 15.55 11.76 -30.11
N THR A 594 16.86 11.90 -30.29
CA THR A 594 17.84 11.83 -29.22
C THR A 594 18.87 12.96 -29.38
N ILE A 595 19.05 13.73 -28.32
CA ILE A 595 20.18 14.67 -28.18
C ILE A 595 21.31 13.92 -27.49
N ARG A 596 22.46 13.81 -28.15
CA ARG A 596 23.63 13.11 -27.61
C ARG A 596 24.68 14.08 -27.12
N ARG A 597 25.27 13.73 -25.97
CA ARG A 597 26.35 14.47 -25.31
C ARG A 597 26.04 15.95 -25.09
N PRO A 598 24.85 16.34 -24.56
CA PRO A 598 24.66 17.71 -24.10
C PRO A 598 25.67 18.05 -23.00
N ASN A 599 26.07 17.06 -22.18
CA ASN A 599 27.12 17.15 -21.16
C ASN A 599 26.92 18.30 -20.15
N VAL A 600 25.67 18.71 -19.97
CA VAL A 600 25.29 19.69 -18.95
C VAL A 600 25.33 19.04 -17.57
N CYS A 601 25.89 19.74 -16.58
CA CYS A 601 26.05 19.23 -15.22
C CYS A 601 24.69 19.04 -14.54
N ILE A 602 24.56 17.99 -13.72
CA ILE A 602 23.33 17.75 -12.95
C ILE A 602 23.12 18.76 -11.82
N ALA A 603 24.17 19.44 -11.36
CA ALA A 603 24.08 20.43 -10.29
C ALA A 603 23.61 21.80 -10.80
N ASP A 604 23.77 22.06 -12.11
CA ASP A 604 23.60 23.39 -12.68
C ASP A 604 22.20 23.61 -13.23
N SER A 605 21.79 24.87 -13.26
CA SER A 605 20.60 25.29 -14.01
C SER A 605 20.97 25.57 -15.47
N TRP A 606 20.22 24.99 -16.38
CA TRP A 606 20.48 25.07 -17.82
C TRP A 606 19.17 24.99 -18.61
N THR A 607 19.20 25.49 -19.85
CA THR A 607 18.08 25.39 -20.79
C THR A 607 18.57 24.82 -22.10
N ILE A 608 17.83 23.87 -22.67
CA ILE A 608 18.06 23.31 -23.99
C ILE A 608 16.82 23.59 -24.83
N ARG A 609 16.94 24.48 -25.80
CA ARG A 609 15.86 24.83 -26.73
C ARG A 609 15.93 23.97 -27.97
N ILE A 610 14.83 23.36 -28.33
CA ILE A 610 14.64 22.62 -29.58
C ILE A 610 14.36 23.64 -30.70
N ALA A 611 15.11 23.55 -31.80
CA ALA A 611 15.16 24.54 -32.89
C ALA A 611 14.74 23.96 -34.25
#